data_AF-A0A842X9C9-F1
#
_entry.id   AF-A0A842X9C9-F1
#
_cell.length_a   1.000
_cell.length_b   1.000
_cell.length_c   1.000
_cell.angle_alpha   90.00
_cell.angle_beta   90.00
_cell.angle_gamma   90.00
#
_symmetry.space_group_name_H-M   'P 1'
#
loop_
_entity.id
_entity.type
_entity.pdbx_description
1 polymer ?
#
loop_
_entity_poly.entity_id
_entity_poly.type
_entity_poly.pdbx_seq_one_letter_code
_entity_poly.pdbx_strand_id
1 'polypeptide(L)'
;MFREVHKRILDALVDDDLRRGSKESTKNEMINRKSAIKKYSEIEEWRNDLRNAKKMVLENLDTYIEKFKKSSEDRGFIFHFAEDIEDSRNIVISILGGSKTVVKSKSMVGEEISLRQFLSEKGISVYETDLGEFLVQISGGRPAHMVTPAVNISAKRASNLLEMYIGKRTDDIREMVLGVRIFMRDKFFSSDAGIIGANSISADGNIVFITNEGNGALTHILPEKIILVTSVEKILPSLKDCLEEAILQTVYDGYRNISYIHIINSPGPKEFHIILVDNGRRKAYPSFLGETLYCIKCGSCQLACPIFKEIDGAWGDIYTAAIGLPWTYITGDKERARSLSYICLSCGLCNQVCPMGIDIKGLIRKIKRMR
;
A
#
# COMPACT_ATOMS: atom_id res chain seq x y z
N MET A 1 -17.26 17.65 7.49
CA MET A 1 -16.79 16.40 6.85
C MET A 1 -17.74 15.83 5.78
N PHE A 2 -19.03 15.57 6.06
CA PHE A 2 -19.95 15.05 5.03
C PHE A 2 -19.98 15.90 3.74
N ARG A 3 -20.07 17.24 3.88
CA ARG A 3 -20.01 18.19 2.75
C ARG A 3 -18.69 18.12 1.96
N GLU A 4 -17.58 17.87 2.64
CA GLU A 4 -16.25 17.78 2.03
C GLU A 4 -16.11 16.50 1.20
N VAL A 5 -16.55 15.36 1.76
CA VAL A 5 -16.59 14.07 1.05
C VAL A 5 -17.47 14.17 -0.20
N HIS A 6 -18.64 14.78 -0.08
CA HIS A 6 -19.55 14.98 -1.22
C HIS A 6 -18.97 15.92 -2.27
N LYS A 7 -18.36 17.03 -1.86
CA LYS A 7 -17.69 17.94 -2.80
C LYS A 7 -16.64 17.21 -3.62
N ARG A 8 -15.78 16.43 -2.97
CA ARG A 8 -14.74 15.65 -3.67
C ARG A 8 -15.31 14.68 -4.71
N ILE A 9 -16.47 14.09 -4.43
CA ILE A 9 -17.14 13.18 -5.36
C ILE A 9 -17.74 13.93 -6.54
N LEU A 10 -18.36 15.08 -6.28
CA LEU A 10 -18.90 15.94 -7.34
C LEU A 10 -17.79 16.45 -8.25
N ASP A 11 -16.67 16.89 -7.66
CA ASP A 11 -15.48 17.34 -8.40
C ASP A 11 -14.94 16.21 -9.30
N ALA A 12 -14.89 14.96 -8.80
CA ALA A 12 -14.46 13.81 -9.60
C ALA A 12 -15.46 13.43 -10.72
N LEU A 13 -16.76 13.64 -10.52
CA LEU A 13 -17.78 13.34 -11.52
C LEU A 13 -17.75 14.28 -12.73
N VAL A 14 -17.25 15.50 -12.55
CA VAL A 14 -17.11 16.50 -13.63
C VAL A 14 -15.71 16.52 -14.26
N ASP A 15 -14.77 15.73 -13.75
CA ASP A 15 -13.43 15.59 -14.31
C ASP A 15 -13.42 14.49 -15.40
N ASP A 16 -13.62 14.90 -16.65
CA ASP A 16 -13.69 13.97 -17.78
C ASP A 16 -12.36 13.21 -18.04
N ASP A 17 -11.20 13.82 -17.76
CA ASP A 17 -9.90 13.15 -17.96
C ASP A 17 -9.70 12.05 -16.91
N LEU A 18 -10.04 12.33 -15.65
CA LEU A 18 -10.04 11.33 -14.57
C LEU A 18 -10.97 10.16 -14.92
N ARG A 19 -12.20 10.45 -15.34
CA ARG A 19 -13.20 9.42 -15.65
C ARG A 19 -12.79 8.56 -16.82
N ARG A 20 -12.23 9.16 -17.87
CA ARG A 20 -11.70 8.41 -19.02
C ARG A 20 -10.53 7.53 -18.60
N GLY A 21 -9.56 8.06 -17.85
CA GLY A 21 -8.40 7.30 -17.37
C GLY A 21 -8.80 6.11 -16.48
N SER A 22 -9.75 6.31 -15.56
CA SER A 22 -10.27 5.23 -14.71
C SER A 22 -11.01 4.16 -15.52
N LYS A 23 -11.81 4.54 -16.52
CA LYS A 23 -12.52 3.58 -17.39
C LYS A 23 -11.55 2.78 -18.26
N GLU A 24 -10.56 3.43 -18.84
CA GLU A 24 -9.57 2.79 -19.70
C GLU A 24 -8.70 1.81 -18.90
N SER A 25 -8.19 2.23 -17.74
CA SER A 25 -7.36 1.39 -16.87
C SER A 25 -8.12 0.18 -16.34
N THR A 26 -9.39 0.33 -15.96
CA THR A 26 -10.20 -0.77 -15.40
C THR A 26 -10.86 -1.67 -16.45
N LYS A 27 -10.74 -1.35 -17.75
CA LYS A 27 -11.47 -2.02 -18.85
C LYS A 27 -11.15 -3.52 -18.95
N ASN A 28 -9.86 -3.86 -18.88
CA ASN A 28 -9.37 -5.23 -19.15
C ASN A 28 -9.01 -5.99 -17.87
N GLU A 29 -9.11 -5.36 -16.70
CA GLU A 29 -8.67 -5.91 -15.42
C GLU A 29 -9.28 -7.28 -15.10
N MET A 30 -10.58 -7.44 -15.34
CA MET A 30 -11.26 -8.72 -15.11
C MET A 30 -10.78 -9.83 -16.06
N ILE A 31 -10.45 -9.48 -17.30
CA ILE A 31 -9.93 -10.43 -18.30
C ILE A 31 -8.52 -10.84 -17.91
N ASN A 32 -7.67 -9.86 -17.59
CA ASN A 32 -6.29 -10.08 -17.15
C ASN A 32 -6.23 -10.97 -15.92
N ARG A 33 -7.03 -10.65 -14.89
CA ARG A 33 -7.16 -11.46 -13.67
C ARG A 33 -7.60 -12.89 -13.96
N LYS A 34 -8.66 -13.09 -14.73
CA LYS A 34 -9.12 -14.45 -15.10
C LYS A 34 -8.03 -15.22 -15.83
N SER A 35 -7.29 -14.55 -16.71
CA SER A 35 -6.16 -15.18 -17.42
C SER A 35 -5.00 -15.52 -16.49
N ALA A 36 -4.70 -14.67 -15.51
CA ALA A 36 -3.64 -14.90 -14.53
C ALA A 36 -4.00 -16.05 -13.58
N ILE A 37 -5.23 -16.07 -13.06
CA ILE A 37 -5.76 -17.15 -12.20
C ILE A 37 -5.65 -18.50 -12.90
N LYS A 38 -6.04 -18.60 -14.18
CA LYS A 38 -5.99 -19.85 -14.96
C LYS A 38 -4.60 -20.47 -15.11
N LYS A 39 -3.53 -19.70 -14.87
CA LYS A 39 -2.15 -20.19 -14.98
C LYS A 39 -1.73 -21.05 -13.79
N TYR A 40 -2.41 -20.90 -12.66
CA TYR A 40 -2.03 -21.54 -11.40
C TYR A 40 -3.15 -22.49 -10.94
N SER A 41 -2.90 -23.80 -11.04
CA SER A 41 -3.85 -24.84 -10.62
C SER A 41 -4.11 -24.82 -9.11
N GLU A 42 -3.12 -24.39 -8.34
CA GLU A 42 -3.05 -24.42 -6.88
C GLU A 42 -3.70 -23.17 -6.24
N ILE A 43 -4.23 -22.26 -7.04
CA ILE A 43 -4.62 -20.93 -6.54
C ILE A 43 -5.73 -20.97 -5.49
N GLU A 44 -6.67 -21.92 -5.59
CA GLU A 44 -7.71 -22.08 -4.57
C GLU A 44 -7.17 -22.68 -3.28
N GLU A 45 -6.14 -23.53 -3.37
CA GLU A 45 -5.43 -24.08 -2.20
C GLU A 45 -4.70 -22.94 -1.48
N TRP A 46 -3.86 -22.17 -2.18
CA TRP A 46 -3.15 -21.02 -1.60
C TRP A 46 -4.07 -19.99 -0.95
N ARG A 47 -5.27 -19.76 -1.51
CA ARG A 47 -6.25 -18.86 -0.89
C ARG A 47 -6.73 -19.36 0.46
N ASN A 48 -7.03 -20.66 0.55
CA ASN A 48 -7.50 -21.28 1.78
C ASN A 48 -6.37 -21.35 2.81
N ASP A 49 -5.18 -21.76 2.40
CA ASP A 49 -3.97 -21.81 3.22
C ASP A 49 -3.67 -20.43 3.82
N LEU A 50 -3.57 -19.40 2.98
CA LEU A 50 -3.27 -18.05 3.44
C LEU A 50 -4.36 -17.48 4.35
N ARG A 51 -5.65 -17.76 4.06
CA ARG A 51 -6.74 -17.33 4.94
C ARG A 51 -6.63 -18.00 6.32
N ASN A 52 -6.32 -19.29 6.35
CA ASN A 52 -6.11 -20.03 7.61
C ASN A 52 -4.87 -19.53 8.35
N ALA A 53 -3.78 -19.26 7.64
CA ALA A 53 -2.55 -18.70 8.21
C ALA A 53 -2.80 -17.34 8.87
N LYS A 54 -3.47 -16.41 8.17
CA LYS A 54 -3.87 -15.13 8.74
C LYS A 54 -4.81 -15.29 9.92
N LYS A 55 -5.76 -16.22 9.87
CA LYS A 55 -6.68 -16.47 10.98
C LYS A 55 -5.92 -16.90 12.23
N MET A 56 -5.05 -17.89 12.10
CA MET A 56 -4.21 -18.40 13.19
C MET A 56 -3.34 -17.29 13.81
N VAL A 57 -2.73 -16.43 12.98
CA VAL A 57 -1.93 -15.30 13.47
C VAL A 57 -2.81 -14.31 14.21
N LEU A 58 -3.92 -13.88 13.63
CA LEU A 58 -4.77 -12.86 14.22
C LEU A 58 -5.44 -13.32 15.53
N GLU A 59 -5.80 -14.60 15.65
CA GLU A 59 -6.26 -15.21 16.91
C GLU A 59 -5.21 -15.17 18.03
N ASN A 60 -3.92 -15.09 17.66
CA ASN A 60 -2.79 -15.15 18.58
C ASN A 60 -1.83 -13.97 18.36
N LEU A 61 -2.37 -12.80 17.98
CA LEU A 61 -1.59 -11.72 17.39
C LEU A 61 -0.43 -11.26 18.27
N ASP A 62 -0.68 -11.08 19.56
CA ASP A 62 0.34 -10.64 20.53
C ASP A 62 1.50 -11.66 20.62
N THR A 63 1.20 -12.96 20.60
CA THR A 63 2.21 -14.02 20.57
C THR A 63 3.04 -13.97 19.28
N TYR A 64 2.42 -13.68 18.14
CA TYR A 64 3.12 -13.57 16.86
C TYR A 64 3.95 -12.28 16.74
N ILE A 65 3.51 -11.18 17.36
CA ILE A 65 4.30 -9.95 17.51
C ILE A 65 5.58 -10.24 18.30
N GLU A 66 5.49 -10.91 19.45
CA GLU A 66 6.66 -11.25 20.26
C GLU A 66 7.61 -12.22 19.55
N LYS A 67 7.06 -13.22 18.83
CA LYS A 67 7.87 -14.12 17.99
C LYS A 67 8.63 -13.35 16.92
N PHE A 68 7.94 -12.49 16.17
CA PHE A 68 8.55 -11.70 15.12
C PHE A 68 9.61 -10.74 15.67
N LYS A 69 9.32 -10.06 16.79
CA LYS A 69 10.28 -9.19 17.48
C LYS A 69 11.56 -9.96 17.82
N LYS A 70 11.43 -11.07 18.55
CA LYS A 70 12.57 -11.89 18.97
C LYS A 70 13.37 -12.39 17.76
N SER A 71 12.69 -12.96 16.76
CA SER A 71 13.38 -13.45 15.56
C SER A 71 14.05 -12.34 14.75
N SER A 72 13.51 -11.12 14.76
CA SER A 72 14.14 -9.98 14.09
C SER A 72 15.37 -9.49 14.85
N GLU A 73 15.29 -9.37 16.18
CA GLU A 73 16.42 -8.98 17.03
C GLU A 73 17.56 -10.02 16.96
N ASP A 74 17.22 -11.32 17.00
CA ASP A 74 18.18 -12.43 16.85
C ASP A 74 18.92 -12.40 15.49
N ARG A 75 18.31 -11.79 14.46
CA ARG A 75 18.90 -11.60 13.11
C ARG A 75 19.68 -10.30 12.97
N GLY A 76 19.70 -9.45 14.00
CA GLY A 76 20.43 -8.19 14.04
C GLY A 76 19.61 -6.95 13.65
N PHE A 77 18.30 -7.07 13.43
CA PHE A 77 17.44 -5.90 13.20
C PHE A 77 17.18 -5.14 14.51
N ILE A 78 17.00 -3.82 14.41
CA ILE A 78 16.60 -2.98 15.54
C ILE A 78 15.07 -2.86 15.53
N PHE A 79 14.39 -3.52 16.46
CA PHE A 79 12.94 -3.58 16.48
C PHE A 79 12.31 -2.44 17.30
N HIS A 80 11.25 -1.85 16.75
CA HIS A 80 10.41 -0.83 17.37
C HIS A 80 8.94 -1.22 17.19
N PHE A 81 8.14 -0.97 18.21
CA PHE A 81 6.69 -1.11 18.15
C PHE A 81 6.06 0.28 18.25
N ALA A 82 5.05 0.55 17.43
CA ALA A 82 4.31 1.80 17.45
C ALA A 82 2.82 1.54 17.66
N GLU A 83 2.24 2.13 18.70
CA GLU A 83 0.81 1.97 18.99
C GLU A 83 -0.07 2.69 17.95
N ASP A 84 0.37 3.87 17.50
CA ASP A 84 -0.41 4.73 16.61
C ASP A 84 0.44 5.58 15.65
N ILE A 85 -0.22 6.51 14.96
CA ILE A 85 0.38 7.42 13.98
C ILE A 85 1.44 8.32 14.60
N GLU A 86 1.19 8.87 15.79
CA GLU A 86 2.10 9.82 16.43
C GLU A 86 3.35 9.11 16.93
N ASP A 87 3.17 7.95 17.58
CA ASP A 87 4.27 7.10 18.02
C ASP A 87 5.15 6.66 16.85
N SER A 88 4.54 6.20 15.75
CA SER A 88 5.25 5.82 14.53
C SER A 88 6.11 6.97 13.98
N ARG A 89 5.56 8.19 13.92
CA ARG A 89 6.26 9.38 13.43
C ARG A 89 7.42 9.78 14.34
N ASN A 90 7.23 9.70 15.65
CA ASN A 90 8.26 10.01 16.64
C ASN A 90 9.43 9.02 16.57
N ILE A 91 9.14 7.74 16.38
CA ILE A 91 10.18 6.72 16.19
C ILE A 91 10.95 6.98 14.88
N VAL A 92 10.27 7.25 13.76
CA VAL A 92 10.95 7.53 12.49
C VAL A 92 11.86 8.76 12.60
N ILE A 93 11.39 9.88 13.16
CA ILE A 93 12.21 11.09 13.26
C ILE A 93 13.41 10.90 14.19
N SER A 94 13.23 10.12 15.27
CA SER A 94 14.32 9.75 16.17
C SER A 94 15.42 8.94 15.45
N ILE A 95 15.02 7.95 14.65
CA ILE A 95 15.95 7.13 13.86
C ILE A 95 16.66 7.95 12.78
N LEU A 96 15.92 8.81 12.06
CA LEU A 96 16.49 9.67 11.02
C LEU A 96 17.46 10.69 11.62
N GLY A 97 17.16 11.25 12.78
CA GLY A 97 18.02 12.23 13.45
C GLY A 97 18.30 13.43 12.54
N GLY A 98 19.57 13.63 12.16
CA GLY A 98 20.03 14.75 11.32
C GLY A 98 19.93 14.52 9.80
N SER A 99 19.34 13.43 9.33
CA SER A 99 19.15 13.16 7.90
C SER A 99 18.38 14.29 7.21
N LYS A 100 18.82 14.67 6.01
CA LYS A 100 18.23 15.74 5.19
C LYS A 100 17.48 15.19 3.99
N THR A 101 17.92 14.05 3.45
CA THR A 101 17.35 13.44 2.24
C THR A 101 17.04 11.97 2.46
N VAL A 102 15.83 11.57 2.11
CA VAL A 102 15.34 10.20 2.26
C VAL A 102 14.72 9.73 0.95
N VAL A 103 15.03 8.51 0.55
CA VAL A 103 14.30 7.81 -0.51
C VAL A 103 13.27 6.88 0.13
N LYS A 104 12.04 6.91 -0.35
CA LYS A 104 10.93 6.11 0.18
C LYS A 104 10.33 5.26 -0.93
N SER A 105 10.26 3.95 -0.71
CA SER A 105 9.44 3.08 -1.55
C SER A 105 7.98 3.20 -1.16
N LYS A 106 7.09 2.84 -2.08
CA LYS A 106 5.66 2.76 -1.82
C LYS A 106 5.36 1.92 -0.58
N SER A 107 4.54 2.45 0.33
CA SER A 107 4.07 1.75 1.52
C SER A 107 2.74 2.32 1.98
N MET A 108 1.69 1.49 2.00
CA MET A 108 0.36 1.90 2.51
C MET A 108 0.42 2.32 3.99
N VAL A 109 1.27 1.68 4.81
CA VAL A 109 1.44 2.05 6.22
C VAL A 109 2.14 3.41 6.33
N GLY A 110 3.07 3.71 5.41
CA GLY A 110 3.66 5.03 5.28
C GLY A 110 2.62 6.11 4.95
N GLU A 111 1.65 5.81 4.09
CA GLU A 111 0.54 6.72 3.78
C GLU A 111 -0.45 6.88 4.95
N GLU A 112 -0.76 5.80 5.69
CA GLU A 112 -1.58 5.84 6.90
C GLU A 112 -1.05 6.85 7.91
N ILE A 113 0.27 6.83 8.14
CA ILE A 113 0.92 7.76 9.05
C ILE A 113 1.30 9.08 8.37
N SER A 114 0.88 9.32 7.13
CA SER A 114 1.21 10.50 6.31
C SER A 114 2.70 10.85 6.36
N LEU A 115 3.56 9.83 6.25
CA LEU A 115 4.98 9.91 6.59
C LEU A 115 5.70 10.96 5.76
N ARG A 116 5.42 11.01 4.45
CA ARG A 116 6.05 11.95 3.53
C ARG A 116 5.77 13.40 3.94
N GLN A 117 4.51 13.73 4.22
CA GLN A 117 4.07 15.06 4.62
C GLN A 117 4.72 15.44 5.96
N PHE A 118 4.66 14.55 6.95
CA PHE A 118 5.29 14.75 8.24
C PHE A 118 6.80 15.03 8.14
N LEU A 119 7.54 14.23 7.37
CA LEU A 119 8.98 14.44 7.19
C LEU A 119 9.29 15.73 6.42
N SER A 120 8.46 16.08 5.43
CA SER A 120 8.60 17.35 4.68
C SER A 120 8.40 18.56 5.59
N GLU A 121 7.43 18.52 6.51
CA GLU A 121 7.19 19.55 7.53
C GLU A 121 8.37 19.68 8.52
N LYS A 122 9.15 18.61 8.70
CA LYS A 122 10.40 18.61 9.49
C LYS A 122 11.63 19.04 8.67
N GLY A 123 11.45 19.46 7.41
CA GLY A 123 12.54 19.93 6.55
C GLY A 123 13.35 18.81 5.89
N ILE A 124 12.86 17.57 5.93
CA ILE A 124 13.50 16.42 5.29
C ILE A 124 12.94 16.26 3.88
N SER A 125 13.83 16.25 2.89
CA SER A 125 13.47 16.00 1.49
C SER A 125 13.19 14.52 1.28
N VAL A 126 11.93 14.16 1.08
CA VAL A 126 11.52 12.78 0.79
C VAL A 126 11.26 12.61 -0.70
N TYR A 127 11.88 11.60 -1.31
CA TYR A 127 11.67 11.23 -2.71
C TYR A 127 10.98 9.87 -2.78
N GLU A 128 9.74 9.84 -3.27
CA GLU A 128 9.06 8.59 -3.62
C GLU A 128 9.78 7.94 -4.81
N THR A 129 10.09 6.65 -4.69
CA THR A 129 10.93 5.94 -5.66
C THR A 129 10.11 5.14 -6.68
N ASP A 130 8.82 4.96 -6.41
CA ASP A 130 7.84 4.43 -7.36
C ASP A 130 7.42 5.56 -8.32
N LEU A 131 7.44 5.30 -9.63
CA LEU A 131 7.15 6.34 -10.63
C LEU A 131 5.75 6.95 -10.43
N GLY A 132 4.76 6.11 -10.10
CA GLY A 132 3.41 6.57 -9.85
C GLY A 132 3.33 7.45 -8.60
N GLU A 133 3.92 7.02 -7.49
CA GLU A 133 3.98 7.83 -6.26
C GLU A 133 4.77 9.12 -6.46
N PHE A 134 5.83 9.10 -7.28
CA PHE A 134 6.60 10.30 -7.63
C PHE A 134 5.77 11.30 -8.45
N LEU A 135 5.01 10.84 -9.45
CA LEU A 135 4.07 11.69 -10.18
C LEU A 135 3.00 12.30 -9.27
N VAL A 136 2.47 11.51 -8.33
CA VAL A 136 1.53 11.99 -7.31
C VAL A 136 2.20 13.04 -6.41
N GLN A 137 3.46 12.82 -6.00
CA GLN A 137 4.23 13.75 -5.20
C GLN A 137 4.37 15.11 -5.89
N ILE A 138 4.91 15.14 -7.11
CA ILE A 138 5.22 16.38 -7.81
C ILE A 138 3.96 17.11 -8.30
N SER A 139 2.83 16.41 -8.44
CA SER A 139 1.54 17.03 -8.71
C SER A 139 0.87 17.65 -7.48
N GLY A 140 1.40 17.41 -6.28
CA GLY A 140 0.75 17.78 -5.01
C GLY A 140 -0.55 17.02 -4.74
N GLY A 141 -0.80 15.92 -5.47
CA GLY A 141 -2.03 15.14 -5.42
C GLY A 141 -2.03 14.06 -4.33
N ARG A 142 -3.08 13.23 -4.38
CA ARG A 142 -3.20 11.99 -3.59
C ARG A 142 -3.28 10.76 -4.51
N PRO A 143 -2.83 9.57 -4.06
CA PRO A 143 -2.96 8.34 -4.82
C PRO A 143 -4.41 8.00 -5.14
N ALA A 144 -4.67 7.53 -6.36
CA ALA A 144 -6.01 7.13 -6.77
C ALA A 144 -6.29 5.64 -6.46
N HIS A 145 -5.31 4.77 -6.72
CA HIS A 145 -5.39 3.32 -6.50
C HIS A 145 -4.26 2.82 -5.58
N MET A 146 -4.53 1.80 -4.78
CA MET A 146 -3.55 1.27 -3.81
C MET A 146 -2.34 0.63 -4.50
N VAL A 147 -2.50 0.08 -5.71
CA VAL A 147 -1.38 -0.54 -6.44
C VAL A 147 -0.82 0.41 -7.50
N THR A 148 -1.69 1.14 -8.22
CA THR A 148 -1.36 2.00 -9.37
C THR A 148 -1.73 3.46 -9.10
N PRO A 149 -0.93 4.18 -8.30
CA PRO A 149 -1.37 5.40 -7.62
C PRO A 149 -1.65 6.57 -8.58
N ALA A 150 -0.95 6.62 -9.72
CA ALA A 150 -1.09 7.66 -10.75
C ALA A 150 -1.99 7.24 -11.92
N VAL A 151 -2.89 6.27 -11.74
CA VAL A 151 -3.74 5.73 -12.82
C VAL A 151 -4.63 6.79 -13.51
N ASN A 152 -4.91 7.90 -12.82
CA ASN A 152 -5.66 9.05 -13.33
C ASN A 152 -4.76 10.14 -13.96
N ILE A 153 -3.44 9.98 -14.02
CA ILE A 153 -2.53 10.95 -14.61
C ILE A 153 -2.26 10.55 -16.06
N SER A 154 -2.79 11.32 -17.01
CA SER A 154 -2.55 11.11 -18.44
C SER A 154 -1.07 11.31 -18.82
N ALA A 155 -0.60 10.64 -19.87
CA ALA A 155 0.79 10.73 -20.34
C ALA A 155 1.21 12.18 -20.66
N LYS A 156 0.30 12.99 -21.21
CA LYS A 156 0.52 14.42 -21.46
C LYS A 156 0.73 15.21 -20.17
N ARG A 157 -0.07 14.93 -19.13
CA ARG A 157 0.08 15.57 -17.82
C ARG A 157 1.37 15.13 -17.14
N ALA A 158 1.74 13.85 -17.24
CA ALA A 158 3.00 13.34 -16.74
C ALA A 158 4.20 14.03 -17.40
N SER A 159 4.18 14.21 -18.73
CA SER A 159 5.21 14.93 -19.47
C SER A 159 5.45 16.34 -18.93
N ASN A 160 4.37 17.11 -18.71
CA ASN A 160 4.45 18.46 -18.17
C ASN A 160 5.04 18.49 -16.75
N LEU A 161 4.63 17.55 -15.89
CA LEU A 161 5.11 17.48 -14.51
C LEU A 161 6.60 17.11 -14.44
N LEU A 162 7.05 16.24 -15.34
CA LEU A 162 8.42 15.71 -15.33
C LEU A 162 9.45 16.67 -15.95
N GLU A 163 9.03 17.64 -16.76
CA GLU A 163 9.92 18.56 -17.48
C GLU A 163 10.98 19.21 -16.58
N MET A 164 10.57 19.71 -15.39
CA MET A 164 11.47 20.34 -14.42
C MET A 164 12.49 19.38 -13.79
N TYR A 165 12.20 18.08 -13.77
CA TYR A 165 13.04 17.07 -13.11
C TYR A 165 13.95 16.33 -14.09
N ILE A 166 13.49 16.13 -15.32
CA ILE A 166 14.26 15.45 -16.37
C ILE A 166 14.99 16.43 -17.31
N GLY A 167 14.73 17.74 -17.17
CA GLY A 167 15.40 18.81 -17.91
C GLY A 167 14.94 18.97 -19.37
N LYS A 168 13.94 18.20 -19.81
CA LYS A 168 13.31 18.33 -21.14
C LYS A 168 11.85 17.90 -21.09
N ARG A 169 11.04 18.47 -21.97
CA ARG A 169 9.70 17.95 -22.26
C ARG A 169 9.76 16.91 -23.37
N THR A 170 9.03 15.81 -23.20
CA THR A 170 8.93 14.75 -24.22
C THR A 170 7.56 14.08 -24.16
N ASP A 171 6.98 13.78 -25.31
CA ASP A 171 5.72 13.02 -25.40
C ASP A 171 5.98 11.51 -25.51
N ASP A 172 7.25 11.09 -25.61
CA ASP A 172 7.62 9.67 -25.63
C ASP A 172 7.70 9.09 -24.21
N ILE A 173 6.90 8.05 -23.96
CA ILE A 173 6.80 7.41 -22.64
C ILE A 173 8.13 6.79 -22.21
N ARG A 174 8.90 6.22 -23.15
CA ARG A 174 10.17 5.57 -22.81
C ARG A 174 11.20 6.61 -22.38
N GLU A 175 11.25 7.75 -23.08
CA GLU A 175 12.10 8.87 -22.70
C GLU A 175 11.73 9.44 -21.32
N MET A 176 10.44 9.59 -21.02
CA MET A 176 9.99 10.02 -19.69
C MET A 176 10.50 9.07 -18.59
N VAL A 177 10.28 7.76 -18.76
CA VAL A 177 10.72 6.74 -17.78
C VAL A 177 12.24 6.74 -17.64
N LEU A 178 12.99 6.83 -18.74
CA LEU A 178 14.46 6.88 -18.70
C LEU A 178 14.96 8.15 -17.99
N GLY A 179 14.34 9.30 -18.25
CA GLY A 179 14.66 10.55 -17.58
C GLY A 179 14.45 10.47 -16.07
N VAL A 180 13.31 9.93 -15.62
CA VAL A 180 13.04 9.71 -14.19
C VAL A 180 14.04 8.75 -13.59
N ARG A 181 14.43 7.67 -14.29
CA ARG A 181 15.45 6.73 -13.80
C ARG A 181 16.80 7.39 -13.59
N ILE A 182 17.20 8.32 -14.46
CA ILE A 182 18.46 9.09 -14.30
C ILE A 182 18.35 9.99 -13.07
N PHE A 183 17.26 10.76 -12.96
CA PHE A 183 17.03 11.65 -11.82
C PHE A 183 16.99 10.89 -10.48
N MET A 184 16.25 9.78 -10.41
CA MET A 184 16.15 8.94 -9.21
C MET A 184 17.47 8.28 -8.85
N ARG A 185 18.31 7.96 -9.83
CA ARG A 185 19.62 7.34 -9.57
C ARG A 185 20.49 8.23 -8.69
N ASP A 186 20.57 9.51 -8.99
CA ASP A 186 21.25 10.50 -8.13
C ASP A 186 20.71 10.45 -6.69
N LYS A 187 19.38 10.46 -6.54
CA LYS A 187 18.73 10.45 -5.21
C LYS A 187 18.97 9.18 -4.41
N PHE A 188 19.02 8.01 -5.04
CA PHE A 188 19.36 6.77 -4.34
C PHE A 188 20.78 6.76 -3.80
N PHE A 189 21.75 7.33 -4.52
CA PHE A 189 23.15 7.40 -4.08
C PHE A 189 23.39 8.51 -3.06
N SER A 190 22.65 9.61 -3.14
CA SER A 190 22.85 10.80 -2.29
C SER A 190 21.96 10.82 -1.04
N SER A 191 21.06 9.86 -0.85
CA SER A 191 20.13 9.85 0.29
C SER A 191 20.79 9.37 1.58
N ASP A 192 20.44 9.99 2.69
CA ASP A 192 20.94 9.63 4.02
C ASP A 192 20.28 8.35 4.58
N ALA A 193 19.04 8.06 4.16
CA ALA A 193 18.32 6.87 4.58
C ALA A 193 17.31 6.39 3.52
N GLY A 194 17.01 5.09 3.59
CA GLY A 194 15.98 4.43 2.79
C GLY A 194 14.80 4.00 3.66
N ILE A 195 13.58 4.33 3.24
CA ILE A 195 12.36 3.87 3.91
C ILE A 195 11.62 2.91 3.00
N ILE A 196 11.35 1.70 3.49
CA ILE A 196 10.59 0.69 2.75
C ILE A 196 9.34 0.24 3.52
N GLY A 197 8.40 -0.37 2.80
CA GLY A 197 7.32 -1.15 3.36
C GLY A 197 7.51 -2.65 3.10
N ALA A 198 6.65 -3.47 3.68
CA ALA A 198 6.55 -4.90 3.38
C ALA A 198 5.16 -5.26 2.85
N ASN A 199 5.08 -6.26 1.97
CA ASN A 199 3.81 -6.90 1.65
C ASN A 199 3.39 -7.81 2.82
N SER A 200 4.32 -8.64 3.29
CA SER A 200 4.17 -9.50 4.45
C SER A 200 5.50 -9.68 5.19
N ILE A 201 5.41 -10.10 6.45
CA ILE A 201 6.55 -10.46 7.29
C ILE A 201 6.26 -11.82 7.93
N SER A 202 7.25 -12.69 8.04
CA SER A 202 7.07 -14.00 8.66
C SER A 202 7.48 -13.96 10.13
N ALA A 203 6.84 -14.79 10.97
CA ALA A 203 7.09 -14.84 12.40
C ALA A 203 8.54 -15.20 12.76
N ASP A 204 9.25 -15.89 11.87
CA ASP A 204 10.67 -16.23 11.97
C ASP A 204 11.62 -15.13 11.44
N GLY A 205 11.11 -13.92 11.17
CA GLY A 205 11.91 -12.71 10.93
C GLY A 205 12.27 -12.43 9.46
N ASN A 206 11.56 -13.00 8.49
CA ASN A 206 11.76 -12.64 7.08
C ASN A 206 10.83 -11.49 6.67
N ILE A 207 11.35 -10.56 5.87
CA ILE A 207 10.60 -9.44 5.30
C ILE A 207 10.43 -9.70 3.80
N VAL A 208 9.19 -9.68 3.32
CA VAL A 208 8.88 -9.94 1.91
C VAL A 208 8.14 -8.75 1.31
N PHE A 209 8.64 -8.26 0.18
CA PHE A 209 7.94 -7.30 -0.65
C PHE A 209 8.17 -7.54 -2.13
N ILE A 210 7.22 -7.09 -2.94
CA ILE A 210 7.26 -7.21 -4.40
C ILE A 210 7.29 -5.84 -5.05
N THR A 211 7.98 -5.74 -6.20
CA THR A 211 8.03 -4.51 -7.00
C THR A 211 7.91 -4.85 -8.49
N ASN A 212 7.40 -3.90 -9.27
CA ASN A 212 7.30 -3.96 -10.73
C ASN A 212 8.52 -3.32 -11.43
N GLU A 213 9.19 -2.36 -10.77
CA GLU A 213 10.25 -1.54 -11.38
C GLU A 213 11.63 -1.70 -10.70
N GLY A 214 11.73 -2.52 -9.65
CA GLY A 214 12.97 -2.79 -8.92
C GLY A 214 13.44 -1.64 -8.00
N ASN A 215 12.70 -0.54 -7.93
CA ASN A 215 12.98 0.64 -7.09
C ASN A 215 13.06 0.32 -5.59
N GLY A 216 12.25 -0.62 -5.09
CA GLY A 216 12.33 -1.06 -3.70
C GLY A 216 13.66 -1.74 -3.35
N ALA A 217 14.32 -2.37 -4.33
CA ALA A 217 15.67 -2.90 -4.17
C ALA A 217 16.66 -1.77 -3.91
N LEU A 218 16.67 -0.76 -4.79
CA LEU A 218 17.57 0.38 -4.70
C LEU A 218 17.34 1.19 -3.41
N THR A 219 16.09 1.28 -2.95
CA THR A 219 15.71 1.98 -1.72
C THR A 219 16.33 1.36 -0.47
N HIS A 220 16.55 0.03 -0.41
CA HIS A 220 17.15 -0.62 0.76
C HIS A 220 18.61 -1.07 0.57
N ILE A 221 19.07 -1.23 -0.68
CA ILE A 221 20.44 -1.69 -0.99
C ILE A 221 21.45 -0.55 -1.00
N LEU A 222 21.06 0.67 -1.34
CA LEU A 222 22.03 1.77 -1.50
C LEU A 222 22.23 2.60 -0.22
N PRO A 223 21.19 3.03 0.52
CA PRO A 223 21.40 3.83 1.74
C PRO A 223 21.95 2.98 2.89
N GLU A 224 22.83 3.54 3.73
CA GLU A 224 23.42 2.82 4.88
C GLU A 224 22.42 2.59 6.03
N LYS A 225 21.46 3.51 6.18
CA LYS A 225 20.40 3.46 7.20
C LYS A 225 19.07 3.11 6.56
N ILE A 226 18.45 2.02 6.99
CA ILE A 226 17.17 1.53 6.47
C ILE A 226 16.10 1.53 7.56
N ILE A 227 14.90 1.99 7.21
CA ILE A 227 13.71 1.93 8.06
C ILE A 227 12.63 1.14 7.33
N LEU A 228 12.26 -0.02 7.84
CA LEU A 228 11.04 -0.72 7.44
C LEU A 228 9.87 -0.19 8.27
N VAL A 229 8.84 0.33 7.62
CA VAL A 229 7.55 0.66 8.25
C VAL A 229 6.50 -0.34 7.79
N THR A 230 6.04 -1.18 8.71
CA THR A 230 5.05 -2.25 8.46
C THR A 230 4.03 -2.33 9.59
N SER A 231 3.09 -3.27 9.52
CA SER A 231 1.96 -3.32 10.44
C SER A 231 1.63 -4.74 10.91
N VAL A 232 1.02 -4.86 12.08
CA VAL A 232 0.84 -6.13 12.80
C VAL A 232 0.05 -7.20 12.02
N GLU A 233 -0.90 -6.81 11.17
CA GLU A 233 -1.71 -7.75 10.37
C GLU A 233 -0.95 -8.38 9.19
N LYS A 234 0.24 -7.85 8.89
CA LYS A 234 1.13 -8.37 7.85
C LYS A 234 1.98 -9.54 8.33
N ILE A 235 1.93 -9.87 9.63
CA ILE A 235 2.59 -11.05 10.17
C ILE A 235 1.91 -12.31 9.63
N LEU A 236 2.72 -13.24 9.16
CA LEU A 236 2.35 -14.58 8.73
C LEU A 236 3.19 -15.63 9.47
N PRO A 237 2.75 -16.89 9.55
CA PRO A 237 3.46 -17.92 10.30
C PRO A 237 4.85 -18.22 9.75
N SER A 238 5.01 -18.27 8.43
CA SER A 238 6.24 -18.70 7.77
C SER A 238 6.55 -17.92 6.49
N LEU A 239 7.77 -18.12 5.97
CA LEU A 239 8.15 -17.60 4.65
C LEU A 239 7.27 -18.18 3.53
N LYS A 240 6.86 -19.45 3.60
CA LYS A 240 5.95 -20.06 2.60
C LYS A 240 4.66 -19.23 2.47
N ASP A 241 4.04 -18.90 3.60
CA ASP A 241 2.81 -18.10 3.63
C ASP A 241 3.03 -16.71 3.01
N CYS A 242 4.20 -16.10 3.25
CA CYS A 242 4.57 -14.82 2.64
C CYS A 242 4.71 -14.90 1.11
N LEU A 243 5.31 -15.99 0.61
CA LEU A 243 5.44 -16.22 -0.83
C LEU A 243 4.08 -16.46 -1.48
N GLU A 244 3.19 -17.21 -0.83
CA GLU A 244 1.81 -17.40 -1.28
C GLU A 244 1.04 -16.08 -1.32
N GLU A 245 1.17 -15.23 -0.29
CA GLU A 245 0.58 -13.88 -0.29
C GLU A 245 1.10 -13.05 -1.46
N ALA A 246 2.41 -13.06 -1.75
CA ALA A 246 3.00 -12.33 -2.86
C ALA A 246 2.46 -12.81 -4.23
N ILE A 247 2.30 -14.13 -4.42
CA ILE A 247 1.72 -14.71 -5.63
C ILE A 247 0.25 -14.31 -5.76
N LEU A 248 -0.54 -14.47 -4.69
CA LEU A 248 -1.96 -14.13 -4.70
C LEU A 248 -2.17 -12.64 -4.95
N GLN A 249 -1.39 -11.76 -4.32
CA GLN A 249 -1.40 -10.32 -4.59
C GLN A 249 -1.22 -10.02 -6.07
N THR A 250 -0.19 -10.63 -6.68
CA THR A 250 0.16 -10.42 -8.08
C THR A 250 -0.93 -10.92 -9.04
N VAL A 251 -1.43 -12.13 -8.81
CA VAL A 251 -2.44 -12.75 -9.68
C VAL A 251 -3.79 -12.04 -9.57
N TYR A 252 -4.18 -11.64 -8.36
CA TYR A 252 -5.45 -10.93 -8.14
C TYR A 252 -5.39 -9.45 -8.53
N ASP A 253 -4.20 -8.87 -8.65
CA ASP A 253 -4.02 -7.58 -9.30
C ASP A 253 -4.06 -7.69 -10.85
N GLY A 254 -3.95 -8.90 -11.41
CA GLY A 254 -4.12 -9.16 -12.84
C GLY A 254 -2.83 -9.50 -13.58
N TYR A 255 -1.70 -9.57 -12.88
CA TYR A 255 -0.40 -9.93 -13.45
C TYR A 255 -0.18 -11.45 -13.44
N ARG A 256 0.48 -11.95 -14.49
CA ARG A 256 0.77 -13.40 -14.65
C ARG A 256 2.04 -13.87 -13.93
N ASN A 257 2.90 -12.95 -13.51
CA ASN A 257 4.19 -13.22 -12.88
C ASN A 257 4.56 -12.06 -11.96
N ILE A 258 5.29 -12.38 -10.88
CA ILE A 258 5.97 -11.37 -10.07
C ILE A 258 7.18 -10.86 -10.87
N SER A 259 7.37 -9.55 -10.97
CA SER A 259 8.52 -8.98 -11.68
C SER A 259 9.79 -9.05 -10.82
N TYR A 260 9.70 -8.57 -9.57
CA TYR A 260 10.75 -8.68 -8.58
C TYR A 260 10.15 -9.05 -7.22
N ILE A 261 10.74 -10.05 -6.58
CA ILE A 261 10.46 -10.42 -5.19
C ILE A 261 11.73 -10.22 -4.37
N HIS A 262 11.59 -9.55 -3.24
CA HIS A 262 12.68 -9.27 -2.32
C HIS A 262 12.39 -9.98 -1.00
N ILE A 263 13.39 -10.71 -0.51
CA ILE A 263 13.33 -11.42 0.76
C ILE A 263 14.54 -10.97 1.58
N ILE A 264 14.29 -10.20 2.64
CA ILE A 264 15.33 -9.74 3.56
C ILE A 264 15.25 -10.60 4.82
N ASN A 265 16.35 -11.27 5.14
CA ASN A 265 16.45 -12.21 6.27
C ASN A 265 17.53 -11.81 7.30
N SER A 266 18.26 -10.72 7.04
CA SER A 266 19.27 -10.11 7.91
C SER A 266 19.55 -8.69 7.38
N PRO A 267 19.95 -7.73 8.24
CA PRO A 267 20.34 -6.40 7.80
C PRO A 267 21.70 -6.33 7.10
N GLY A 268 22.51 -7.39 7.18
CA GLY A 268 23.89 -7.34 6.72
C GLY A 268 24.70 -6.31 7.52
N PRO A 269 25.59 -5.52 6.89
CA PRO A 269 26.42 -4.53 7.59
C PRO A 269 25.69 -3.23 7.96
N LYS A 270 24.38 -3.12 7.67
CA LYS A 270 23.63 -1.87 7.73
C LYS A 270 22.92 -1.63 9.05
N GLU A 271 22.67 -0.37 9.35
CA GLU A 271 21.73 0.04 10.40
C GLU A 271 20.29 -0.15 9.88
N PHE A 272 19.58 -1.16 10.37
CA PHE A 272 18.24 -1.50 9.88
C PHE A 272 17.22 -1.57 11.02
N HIS A 273 16.30 -0.60 11.00
CA HIS A 273 15.19 -0.49 11.92
C HIS A 273 13.91 -1.09 11.35
N ILE A 274 13.18 -1.84 12.17
CA ILE A 274 11.82 -2.30 11.89
C ILE A 274 10.87 -1.55 12.81
N ILE A 275 9.89 -0.85 12.24
CA ILE A 275 8.79 -0.23 12.98
C ILE A 275 7.52 -1.00 12.66
N LEU A 276 7.03 -1.73 13.66
CA LEU A 276 5.80 -2.50 13.58
C LEU A 276 4.64 -1.69 14.18
N VAL A 277 3.69 -1.30 13.32
CA VAL A 277 2.59 -0.39 13.67
C VAL A 277 1.29 -1.16 13.95
N ASP A 278 0.64 -0.89 15.08
CA ASP A 278 -0.74 -1.36 15.34
C ASP A 278 -1.78 -0.46 14.66
N ASN A 279 -1.86 0.82 15.08
CA ASN A 279 -2.82 1.80 14.60
C ASN A 279 -4.27 1.25 14.57
N GLY A 280 -4.68 0.60 15.67
CA GLY A 280 -6.06 0.13 15.90
C GLY A 280 -6.37 -1.30 15.43
N ARG A 281 -5.41 -2.03 14.84
CA ARG A 281 -5.61 -3.38 14.29
C ARG A 281 -5.90 -4.42 15.37
N ARG A 282 -5.18 -4.40 16.50
CA ARG A 282 -5.42 -5.26 17.67
C ARG A 282 -6.83 -5.10 18.23
N LYS A 283 -7.35 -3.87 18.24
CA LYS A 283 -8.74 -3.57 18.65
C LYS A 283 -9.77 -3.98 17.59
N ALA A 284 -9.41 -3.90 16.31
CA ALA A 284 -10.29 -4.25 15.21
C ALA A 284 -10.58 -5.77 15.15
N TYR A 285 -9.59 -6.61 15.44
CA TYR A 285 -9.70 -8.06 15.32
C TYR A 285 -10.90 -8.69 16.06
N PRO A 286 -11.09 -8.46 17.38
CA PRO A 286 -12.23 -9.04 18.11
C PRO A 286 -13.57 -8.37 17.78
N SER A 287 -13.56 -7.28 17.01
CA SER A 287 -14.77 -6.55 16.62
C SER A 287 -15.36 -7.09 15.32
N PHE A 288 -16.50 -6.52 14.89
CA PHE A 288 -17.06 -6.84 13.58
C PHE A 288 -16.15 -6.49 12.40
N LEU A 289 -15.10 -5.67 12.62
CA LEU A 289 -14.14 -5.25 11.61
C LEU A 289 -12.98 -6.24 11.43
N GLY A 290 -12.87 -7.29 12.25
CA GLY A 290 -11.73 -8.19 12.23
C GLY A 290 -11.45 -8.82 10.86
N GLU A 291 -12.50 -9.06 10.07
CA GLU A 291 -12.34 -9.63 8.73
C GLU A 291 -11.59 -8.69 7.75
N THR A 292 -11.53 -7.40 8.04
CA THR A 292 -10.74 -6.43 7.26
C THR A 292 -9.25 -6.77 7.29
N LEU A 293 -8.76 -7.35 8.39
CA LEU A 293 -7.34 -7.65 8.60
C LEU A 293 -6.84 -8.83 7.75
N TYR A 294 -7.74 -9.63 7.16
CA TYR A 294 -7.37 -10.62 6.15
C TYR A 294 -6.91 -9.98 4.83
N CYS A 295 -7.15 -8.69 4.63
CA CYS A 295 -6.89 -8.02 3.36
C CYS A 295 -5.40 -8.03 2.98
N ILE A 296 -5.09 -8.71 1.88
CA ILE A 296 -3.77 -8.73 1.24
C ILE A 296 -3.53 -7.53 0.30
N LYS A 297 -4.40 -6.51 0.30
CA LYS A 297 -4.21 -5.27 -0.48
C LYS A 297 -4.01 -5.47 -2.01
N CYS A 298 -4.59 -6.53 -2.58
CA CYS A 298 -4.44 -6.89 -4.01
C CYS A 298 -5.23 -6.03 -5.04
N GLY A 299 -5.94 -4.99 -4.63
CA GLY A 299 -6.70 -4.13 -5.56
C GLY A 299 -7.96 -4.74 -6.22
N SER A 300 -8.13 -6.07 -6.26
CA SER A 300 -9.22 -6.77 -6.98
C SER A 300 -10.62 -6.18 -6.73
N CYS A 301 -10.96 -5.90 -5.46
CA CYS A 301 -12.25 -5.32 -5.09
C CYS A 301 -12.43 -3.86 -5.54
N GLN A 302 -11.34 -3.11 -5.72
CA GLN A 302 -11.36 -1.73 -6.23
C GLN A 302 -11.71 -1.75 -7.72
N LEU A 303 -10.99 -2.57 -8.48
CA LEU A 303 -11.15 -2.70 -9.93
C LEU A 303 -12.50 -3.30 -10.34
N ALA A 304 -13.11 -4.11 -9.46
CA ALA A 304 -14.45 -4.63 -9.66
C ALA A 304 -15.58 -3.64 -9.31
N CYS A 305 -15.28 -2.55 -8.58
CA CYS A 305 -16.29 -1.63 -8.06
C CYS A 305 -16.81 -0.68 -9.15
N PRO A 306 -18.13 -0.66 -9.46
CA PRO A 306 -18.68 0.25 -10.47
C PRO A 306 -18.47 1.73 -10.14
N ILE A 307 -18.48 2.08 -8.84
CA ILE A 307 -18.26 3.45 -8.38
C ILE A 307 -16.82 3.87 -8.62
N PHE A 308 -15.85 2.99 -8.31
CA PHE A 308 -14.44 3.27 -8.52
C PHE A 308 -14.12 3.56 -9.99
N LYS A 309 -14.82 2.90 -10.92
CA LYS A 309 -14.69 3.19 -12.37
C LYS A 309 -15.19 4.57 -12.79
N GLU A 310 -16.05 5.19 -11.99
CA GLU A 310 -16.63 6.50 -12.30
C GLU A 310 -15.97 7.65 -11.53
N ILE A 311 -15.39 7.42 -10.35
CA ILE A 311 -14.81 8.49 -9.52
C ILE A 311 -13.45 8.14 -8.91
N ASP A 312 -12.87 6.99 -9.27
CA ASP A 312 -11.52 6.55 -8.88
C ASP A 312 -11.26 6.69 -7.37
N GLY A 313 -10.07 7.17 -6.98
CA GLY A 313 -9.67 7.38 -5.59
C GLY A 313 -10.50 8.39 -4.80
N ALA A 314 -11.38 9.18 -5.44
CA ALA A 314 -12.36 9.98 -4.70
C ALA A 314 -13.32 9.08 -3.90
N TRP A 315 -13.42 7.80 -4.27
CA TRP A 315 -14.14 6.77 -3.52
C TRP A 315 -13.28 6.17 -2.39
N GLY A 316 -12.90 6.95 -1.37
CA GLY A 316 -12.13 6.42 -0.21
C GLY A 316 -11.35 7.47 0.57
N ASP A 317 -10.33 7.06 1.31
CA ASP A 317 -9.35 8.00 1.89
C ASP A 317 -7.93 7.56 1.52
N ILE A 318 -7.09 7.20 2.50
CA ILE A 318 -5.80 6.54 2.21
C ILE A 318 -6.03 5.23 1.48
N TYR A 319 -6.97 4.44 2.00
CA TYR A 319 -7.45 3.24 1.34
C TYR A 319 -8.67 3.59 0.48
N THR A 320 -8.62 3.22 -0.80
CA THR A 320 -9.69 3.54 -1.76
C THR A 320 -10.61 2.35 -2.04
N ALA A 321 -11.72 2.64 -2.69
CA ALA A 321 -12.85 1.75 -2.96
C ALA A 321 -13.47 1.08 -1.73
N ALA A 322 -14.26 0.02 -1.98
CA ALA A 322 -15.11 -0.62 -0.97
C ALA A 322 -14.33 -1.10 0.27
N ILE A 323 -13.18 -1.77 0.09
CA ILE A 323 -12.33 -2.22 1.20
C ILE A 323 -11.72 -1.06 1.98
N GLY A 324 -11.60 0.12 1.35
CA GLY A 324 -11.03 1.29 1.98
C GLY A 324 -11.85 1.86 3.12
N LEU A 325 -13.16 1.63 3.13
CA LEU A 325 -14.04 2.13 4.18
C LEU A 325 -13.78 1.44 5.54
N PRO A 326 -13.81 0.10 5.65
CA PRO A 326 -13.45 -0.54 6.91
C PRO A 326 -12.00 -0.26 7.31
N TRP A 327 -11.06 -0.13 6.36
CA TRP A 327 -9.69 0.29 6.69
C TRP A 327 -9.63 1.72 7.26
N THR A 328 -10.33 2.67 6.65
CA THR A 328 -10.43 4.06 7.15
C THR A 328 -11.06 4.09 8.53
N TYR A 329 -12.02 3.21 8.82
CA TYR A 329 -12.64 3.10 10.14
C TYR A 329 -11.67 2.56 11.20
N ILE A 330 -10.77 1.64 10.84
CA ILE A 330 -9.76 1.07 11.76
C ILE A 330 -8.63 2.07 12.01
N THR A 331 -8.06 2.61 10.93
CA THR A 331 -6.74 3.28 10.93
C THR A 331 -6.80 4.80 10.79
N GLY A 332 -7.99 5.35 10.54
CA GLY A 332 -8.17 6.77 10.27
C GLY A 332 -9.48 7.31 10.86
N ASP A 333 -10.10 8.24 10.14
CA ASP A 333 -11.29 8.94 10.63
C ASP A 333 -12.58 8.10 10.44
N LYS A 334 -13.18 7.70 11.55
CA LYS A 334 -14.43 6.89 11.60
C LYS A 334 -15.62 7.62 10.98
N GLU A 335 -15.73 8.92 11.18
CA GLU A 335 -16.81 9.75 10.64
C GLU A 335 -16.65 9.94 9.13
N ARG A 336 -15.42 9.99 8.63
CA ARG A 336 -15.11 9.97 7.19
C ARG A 336 -15.50 8.63 6.58
N ALA A 337 -15.11 7.51 7.21
CA ALA A 337 -15.53 6.18 6.78
C ALA A 337 -17.05 6.04 6.73
N ARG A 338 -17.75 6.57 7.74
CA ARG A 338 -19.22 6.61 7.78
C ARG A 338 -19.81 7.45 6.66
N SER A 339 -19.32 8.67 6.46
CA SER A 339 -19.77 9.56 5.38
C SER A 339 -19.58 8.91 4.01
N LEU A 340 -18.43 8.28 3.78
CA LEU A 340 -18.15 7.53 2.56
C LEU A 340 -19.10 6.34 2.40
N SER A 341 -19.45 5.65 3.48
CA SER A 341 -20.30 4.45 3.40
C SER A 341 -21.58 4.64 2.58
N TYR A 342 -22.22 5.81 2.63
CA TYR A 342 -23.46 6.11 1.92
C TYR A 342 -23.38 6.04 0.39
N ILE A 343 -22.21 6.20 -0.20
CA ILE A 343 -22.02 6.11 -1.65
C ILE A 343 -22.02 4.65 -2.13
N CYS A 344 -21.68 3.69 -1.26
CA CYS A 344 -21.65 2.28 -1.62
C CYS A 344 -23.04 1.77 -2.07
N LEU A 345 -23.12 1.26 -3.31
CA LEU A 345 -24.34 0.66 -3.90
C LEU A 345 -24.76 -0.67 -3.26
N SER A 346 -23.93 -1.25 -2.39
CA SER A 346 -24.19 -2.56 -1.76
C SER A 346 -24.36 -3.73 -2.75
N CYS A 347 -23.81 -3.62 -3.97
CA CYS A 347 -23.97 -4.60 -5.05
C CYS A 347 -23.28 -5.96 -4.80
N GLY A 348 -22.30 -6.04 -3.91
CA GLY A 348 -21.64 -7.30 -3.52
C GLY A 348 -20.56 -7.84 -4.47
N LEU A 349 -20.24 -7.14 -5.57
CA LEU A 349 -19.18 -7.56 -6.50
C LEU A 349 -17.81 -7.71 -5.81
N CYS A 350 -17.51 -6.82 -4.85
CA CYS A 350 -16.27 -6.88 -4.07
C CYS A 350 -16.10 -8.19 -3.30
N ASN A 351 -17.18 -8.77 -2.77
CA ASN A 351 -17.15 -10.06 -2.08
C ASN A 351 -16.83 -11.21 -3.05
N GLN A 352 -17.40 -11.17 -4.25
CA GLN A 352 -17.24 -12.23 -5.25
C GLN A 352 -15.81 -12.34 -5.77
N VAL A 353 -15.08 -11.22 -5.85
CA VAL A 353 -13.72 -11.17 -6.40
C VAL A 353 -12.62 -11.19 -5.34
N CYS A 354 -12.98 -11.22 -4.05
CA CYS A 354 -12.01 -11.17 -2.97
C CYS A 354 -11.29 -12.54 -2.83
N PRO A 355 -9.95 -12.61 -3.03
CA PRO A 355 -9.22 -13.87 -2.85
C PRO A 355 -9.37 -14.40 -1.42
N MET A 356 -9.45 -13.48 -0.47
CA MET A 356 -9.51 -13.79 0.95
C MET A 356 -10.93 -14.02 1.45
N GLY A 357 -11.97 -13.97 0.59
CA GLY A 357 -13.35 -14.26 1.00
C GLY A 357 -13.97 -13.28 2.01
N ILE A 358 -13.52 -12.02 2.06
CA ILE A 358 -13.99 -11.00 3.01
C ILE A 358 -15.40 -10.52 2.64
N ASP A 359 -16.33 -10.44 3.60
CA ASP A 359 -17.65 -9.83 3.41
C ASP A 359 -17.59 -8.30 3.48
N ILE A 360 -16.90 -7.69 2.51
CA ILE A 360 -16.68 -6.23 2.41
C ILE A 360 -18.03 -5.48 2.41
N LYS A 361 -19.01 -5.99 1.66
CA LYS A 361 -20.38 -5.43 1.63
C LYS A 361 -21.00 -5.44 3.04
N GLY A 362 -20.92 -6.55 3.76
CA GLY A 362 -21.44 -6.68 5.12
C GLY A 362 -20.75 -5.75 6.11
N LEU A 363 -19.42 -5.62 6.03
CA LEU A 363 -18.63 -4.66 6.82
C LEU A 363 -19.11 -3.23 6.60
N ILE A 364 -19.23 -2.79 5.34
CA ILE A 364 -19.73 -1.45 5.00
C ILE A 364 -21.16 -1.26 5.49
N ARG A 365 -22.03 -2.26 5.35
CA ARG A 365 -23.42 -2.20 5.83
C ARG A 365 -23.49 -2.02 7.36
N LYS A 366 -22.57 -2.61 8.12
CA LYS A 366 -22.48 -2.41 9.57
C LYS A 366 -22.03 -0.97 9.87
N ILE A 367 -20.99 -0.47 9.20
CA ILE A 367 -20.52 0.93 9.33
C ILE A 367 -21.66 1.93 9.05
N LYS A 368 -22.45 1.71 7.98
CA LYS A 368 -23.63 2.55 7.64
C LYS A 368 -24.66 2.66 8.77
N ARG A 369 -24.74 1.65 9.64
CA ARG A 369 -25.75 1.56 10.71
C ARG A 369 -25.26 2.14 12.04
N MET A 370 -23.96 2.44 12.15
CA MET A 370 -23.40 3.05 13.36
C MET A 370 -23.82 4.52 13.40
N ARG A 371 -24.46 4.92 14.51
CA ARG A 371 -25.01 6.26 14.72
C ARG A 371 -23.94 7.22 15.22
#